data_AF-A0A931L826-F1
#
_entry.id   AF-A0A931L826-F1
#
_cell.length_a   1.000
_cell.length_b   1.000
_cell.length_c   1.000
_cell.angle_alpha   90.00
_cell.angle_beta   90.00
_cell.angle_gamma   90.00
#
_symmetry.space_group_name_H-M   'P 1'
#
loop_
_entity.id
_entity.type
_entity.pdbx_description
1 polymer ?
#
loop_
_entity_poly.entity_id
_entity_poly.type
_entity_poly.pdbx_seq_one_letter_code
_entity_poly.pdbx_strand_id
1 'polypeptide(L)'
;MLIFIRIFLVLYGVIALATGAGVILEPYDGVMAPLEDNSHRFIGAIWASTALGFFYVMWKPSETALFRFLLIALFIGGIVRAAALVYYPPDPAIIALILLELIPTPIMWFFQSRLMNSGRFE
;
A
#
# COMPACT_ATOMS: atom_id res chain seq x y z
N MET A 1 -9.70 -5.23 17.89
CA MET A 1 -9.60 -5.56 16.45
C MET A 1 -9.69 -4.31 15.59
N LEU A 2 -10.73 -3.49 15.77
CA LEU A 2 -10.89 -2.23 15.04
C LEU A 2 -9.69 -1.27 15.21
N ILE A 3 -9.18 -1.08 16.43
CA ILE A 3 -8.01 -0.22 16.67
C ILE A 3 -6.77 -0.66 15.89
N PHE A 4 -6.51 -1.97 15.79
CA PHE A 4 -5.39 -2.50 15.02
C PHE A 4 -5.58 -2.21 13.53
N ILE A 5 -6.78 -2.45 12.99
CA ILE A 5 -7.10 -2.12 11.59
C ILE A 5 -6.83 -0.63 11.34
N ARG A 6 -7.32 0.25 12.21
CA ARG A 6 -7.10 1.71 12.08
C ARG A 6 -5.62 2.09 12.09
N ILE A 7 -4.84 1.55 13.04
CA ILE A 7 -3.40 1.80 13.13
C ILE A 7 -2.71 1.40 11.83
N PHE A 8 -2.98 0.19 11.32
CA PHE A 8 -2.37 -0.26 10.07
C PHE A 8 -2.83 0.57 8.87
N LEU A 9 -4.10 0.94 8.76
CA LEU A 9 -4.58 1.81 7.68
C LEU A 9 -3.91 3.19 7.72
N VAL A 10 -3.70 3.77 8.91
CA VAL A 10 -2.92 5.02 9.03
C VAL A 10 -1.49 4.80 8.57
N LEU A 11 -0.84 3.72 9.02
CA LEU A 11 0.54 3.42 8.62
C LEU A 11 0.66 3.22 7.10
N TYR A 12 -0.24 2.47 6.48
CA TYR A 12 -0.28 2.33 5.01
C TYR A 12 -0.48 3.67 4.32
N GLY A 13 -1.42 4.49 4.79
CA GLY A 13 -1.65 5.80 4.20
C GLY A 13 -0.43 6.71 4.30
N VAL A 14 0.24 6.75 5.45
CA VAL A 14 1.45 7.55 5.64
C VAL A 14 2.59 7.03 4.76
N ILE A 15 2.82 5.72 4.72
CA ILE A 15 3.88 5.11 3.90
C ILE A 15 3.61 5.36 2.42
N ALA A 16 2.38 5.16 1.95
CA ALA A 16 1.99 5.37 0.58
C ALA A 16 2.18 6.83 0.16
N LEU A 17 1.72 7.77 0.99
CA LEU A 17 1.90 9.20 0.75
C LEU A 17 3.37 9.59 0.72
N ALA A 18 4.16 9.18 1.72
CA ALA A 18 5.55 9.58 1.83
C ALA A 18 6.42 9.03 0.69
N THR A 19 6.29 7.73 0.39
CA THR A 19 7.08 7.10 -0.67
C THR A 19 6.61 7.53 -2.07
N GLY A 20 5.30 7.69 -2.28
CA GLY A 20 4.77 8.21 -3.55
C GLY A 20 5.17 9.67 -3.79
N ALA A 21 5.09 10.53 -2.77
CA ALA A 21 5.57 11.91 -2.86
C ALA A 21 7.08 11.98 -3.11
N GLY A 22 7.87 11.09 -2.50
CA GLY A 22 9.30 10.98 -2.75
C GLY A 22 9.61 10.75 -4.24
N VAL A 23 8.90 9.83 -4.89
CA VAL A 23 9.04 9.54 -6.33
C VAL A 23 8.61 10.74 -7.19
N ILE A 24 7.52 11.40 -6.85
CA ILE A 24 7.01 12.56 -7.62
C ILE A 24 8.00 13.73 -7.57
N LEU A 25 8.61 13.96 -6.40
CA LEU A 25 9.46 15.11 -6.12
C LEU A 25 10.95 14.85 -6.39
N GLU A 26 11.32 13.65 -6.80
CA GLU A 26 12.69 13.29 -7.11
C GLU A 26 13.27 14.19 -8.22
N PRO A 27 14.51 14.70 -8.10
CA PRO A 27 15.15 15.44 -9.17
C PRO A 27 15.16 14.63 -10.47
N TYR A 28 15.01 15.30 -11.61
CA TYR A 28 15.10 14.62 -12.90
C TYR A 28 16.50 14.05 -13.12
N ASP A 29 16.58 12.75 -13.42
CA ASP A 29 17.81 12.07 -13.82
C ASP A 29 17.88 11.99 -15.35
N GLY A 30 18.87 12.65 -15.94
CA GLY A 30 19.10 12.66 -17.39
C GLY A 30 19.56 11.32 -17.97
N VAL A 31 19.86 10.32 -17.15
CA VAL A 31 20.19 8.95 -17.58
C VAL A 31 18.94 8.14 -17.91
N MET A 32 17.81 8.43 -17.26
CA MET A 32 16.56 7.71 -17.45
C MET A 32 15.86 8.13 -18.76
N ALA A 33 15.27 7.17 -19.48
CA ALA A 33 14.52 7.52 -20.68
C ALA A 33 13.28 8.38 -20.29
N PRO A 34 12.90 9.40 -21.08
CA PRO A 34 11.80 10.30 -20.71
C PRO A 34 10.46 9.58 -20.43
N LEU A 35 10.18 8.50 -21.15
CA LEU A 35 8.97 7.69 -20.91
C LEU A 35 9.02 6.93 -19.58
N GLU A 36 10.21 6.48 -19.17
CA GLU A 36 10.43 5.75 -17.93
C GLU A 36 10.33 6.69 -16.73
N ASP A 37 10.96 7.87 -16.76
CA ASP A 37 10.81 8.90 -15.71
C ASP A 37 9.35 9.34 -15.58
N ASN A 38 8.68 9.62 -16.70
CA ASN A 38 7.27 9.98 -16.69
C ASN A 38 6.38 8.89 -16.07
N SER A 39 6.60 7.64 -16.47
CA SER A 39 5.85 6.49 -15.94
C SER A 39 6.14 6.26 -14.46
N HIS A 40 7.39 6.44 -14.03
CA HIS A 40 7.81 6.31 -12.64
C HIS A 40 7.07 7.33 -11.75
N ARG A 41 7.06 8.61 -12.15
CA ARG A 41 6.35 9.69 -11.44
C ARG A 41 4.84 9.48 -11.44
N PHE A 42 4.26 9.04 -12.56
CA PHE A 42 2.84 8.73 -12.65
C PHE A 42 2.41 7.62 -11.68
N ILE A 43 3.19 6.53 -11.61
CA ILE A 43 2.96 5.45 -10.64
C ILE A 43 3.14 5.97 -9.21
N GLY A 44 4.14 6.82 -8.96
CA GLY A 44 4.32 7.50 -7.67
C GLY A 44 3.09 8.30 -7.24
N ALA A 45 2.46 9.04 -8.17
CA ALA A 45 1.23 9.78 -7.92
C ALA A 45 0.02 8.87 -7.63
N ILE A 46 -0.16 7.78 -8.40
CA ILE A 46 -1.18 6.78 -8.10
C ILE A 46 -0.96 6.22 -6.69
N TRP A 47 0.26 5.82 -6.38
CA TRP A 47 0.62 5.26 -5.08
C TRP A 47 0.34 6.25 -3.94
N ALA A 48 0.78 7.51 -4.05
CA ALA A 48 0.47 8.55 -3.08
C ALA A 48 -1.05 8.75 -2.90
N SER A 49 -1.82 8.73 -4.00
CA SER A 49 -3.28 8.89 -3.94
C SER A 49 -3.99 7.75 -3.22
N THR A 50 -3.42 6.55 -3.18
CA THR A 50 -4.00 5.43 -2.41
C THR A 50 -4.10 5.73 -0.91
N ALA A 51 -3.26 6.64 -0.40
CA ALA A 51 -3.33 7.12 0.98
C ALA A 51 -4.72 7.69 1.33
N LEU A 52 -5.37 8.36 0.38
CA LEU A 52 -6.73 8.90 0.56
C LEU A 52 -7.73 7.76 0.84
N GLY A 53 -7.60 6.64 0.12
CA GLY A 53 -8.41 5.45 0.33
C GLY A 53 -8.19 4.84 1.71
N PHE A 54 -6.93 4.68 2.12
CA PHE A 54 -6.62 4.14 3.45
C PHE A 54 -7.15 5.02 4.58
N PHE A 55 -6.95 6.34 4.49
CA PHE A 55 -7.46 7.28 5.48
C PHE A 55 -8.99 7.30 5.52
N TYR A 56 -9.67 7.25 4.37
CA TYR A 56 -11.12 7.19 4.33
C TYR A 56 -11.67 5.93 5.01
N VAL A 57 -11.13 4.76 4.68
CA VAL A 57 -11.58 3.48 5.24
C VAL A 57 -11.26 3.35 6.73
N MET A 58 -10.21 4.02 7.21
CA MET A 58 -9.89 4.09 8.64
C MET A 58 -11.03 4.73 9.45
N TRP A 59 -11.65 5.78 8.91
CA TRP A 59 -12.83 6.43 9.50
C TRP A 59 -14.13 5.65 9.26
N LYS A 60 -14.24 4.95 8.13
CA LYS A 60 -15.42 4.17 7.74
C LYS A 60 -15.11 2.67 7.56
N PRO A 61 -14.93 1.91 8.65
CA PRO A 61 -14.57 0.50 8.59
C PRO A 61 -15.68 -0.40 8.00
N SER A 62 -16.92 0.11 7.89
CA SER A 62 -18.04 -0.56 7.22
C SER A 62 -17.88 -0.62 5.70
N GLU A 63 -17.02 0.21 5.10
CA GLU A 63 -16.74 0.28 3.66
C GLU A 63 -15.92 -0.92 3.18
N THR A 64 -16.60 -2.07 3.17
CA THR A 64 -15.98 -3.39 3.03
C THR A 64 -15.36 -3.57 1.65
N ALA A 65 -16.01 -3.06 0.60
CA ALA A 65 -15.55 -3.19 -0.78
C ALA A 65 -14.23 -2.43 -0.99
N LEU A 66 -14.17 -1.17 -0.56
CA LEU A 66 -12.95 -0.35 -0.70
C LEU A 66 -11.82 -0.90 0.16
N PHE A 67 -12.09 -1.32 1.40
CA PHE A 67 -11.09 -1.98 2.24
C PHE A 67 -10.46 -3.18 1.52
N ARG A 68 -11.30 -4.09 1.00
CA ARG A 68 -10.83 -5.31 0.33
C ARG A 68 -10.08 -5.01 -0.96
N PHE A 69 -10.57 -4.03 -1.74
CA PHE A 69 -9.89 -3.57 -2.94
C PHE A 69 -8.46 -3.08 -2.63
N LEU A 70 -8.30 -2.22 -1.63
CA LEU A 70 -7.00 -1.69 -1.23
C LEU A 70 -6.05 -2.80 -0.75
N LEU A 71 -6.56 -3.78 0.02
CA LEU A 71 -5.73 -4.90 0.49
C LEU A 71 -5.29 -5.82 -0.64
N ILE A 72 -6.18 -6.11 -1.59
CA ILE A 72 -5.85 -6.91 -2.78
C ILE A 72 -4.80 -6.19 -3.63
N ALA A 73 -4.98 -4.88 -3.84
CA ALA A 73 -4.02 -4.08 -4.60
C ALA A 73 -2.61 -4.11 -3.97
N LEU A 74 -2.52 -3.92 -2.64
CA LEU A 74 -1.24 -4.05 -1.92
C LEU A 74 -0.66 -5.46 -2.04
N PHE A 75 -1.48 -6.49 -1.86
CA PHE A 75 -1.01 -7.87 -1.89
C PHE A 75 -0.47 -8.26 -3.28
N ILE A 76 -1.15 -7.84 -4.35
CA ILE A 76 -0.65 -8.00 -5.73
C ILE A 76 0.67 -7.26 -5.90
N GLY A 77 0.78 -6.03 -5.39
CA GLY A 77 2.03 -5.26 -5.38
C GLY A 77 3.18 -6.02 -4.73
N GLY A 78 2.94 -6.60 -3.55
CA GLY A 78 3.92 -7.43 -2.83
C GLY A 78 4.35 -8.68 -3.59
N ILE A 79 3.42 -9.36 -4.28
CA ILE A 79 3.75 -10.52 -5.13
C ILE A 79 4.66 -10.09 -6.27
N VAL A 80 4.30 -9.01 -6.98
CA VAL A 80 5.08 -8.51 -8.13
C VAL A 80 6.46 -8.05 -7.66
N ARG A 81 6.55 -7.35 -6.53
CA ARG A 81 7.81 -6.90 -5.95
C ARG A 81 8.71 -8.07 -5.53
N ALA A 82 8.14 -9.10 -4.90
CA ALA A 82 8.87 -10.31 -4.56
C ALA A 82 9.35 -11.08 -5.79
N ALA A 83 8.51 -11.19 -6.82
CA ALA A 83 8.88 -11.83 -8.08
C ALA A 83 9.98 -11.06 -8.81
N ALA A 84 10.02 -9.72 -8.69
CA ALA A 84 11.01 -8.89 -9.35
C ALA A 84 12.42 -9.02 -8.76
N LEU A 85 12.58 -9.57 -7.55
CA LEU A 85 13.89 -9.87 -6.95
C LEU A 85 14.72 -10.89 -7.74
N VAL A 86 14.15 -11.56 -8.75
CA VAL A 86 14.94 -12.40 -9.67
C VAL A 86 15.85 -11.59 -10.59
N TYR A 87 15.57 -10.29 -10.78
CA TYR A 87 16.29 -9.43 -11.72
C TYR A 87 17.39 -8.59 -11.06
N TYR A 88 17.38 -8.44 -9.74
CA TYR A 88 18.31 -7.59 -9.01
C TYR A 88 18.52 -8.08 -7.58
N PRO A 89 19.67 -7.76 -6.95
CA PRO A 89 19.92 -8.16 -5.57
C PRO A 89 18.88 -7.56 -4.62
N PRO A 90 18.56 -8.27 -3.53
CA PRO A 90 17.57 -7.79 -2.57
C PRO A 90 18.06 -6.56 -1.83
N ASP A 91 17.39 -5.44 -2.07
CA ASP A 91 17.57 -4.20 -1.31
C ASP A 91 16.73 -4.25 -0.01
N PRO A 92 17.28 -3.82 1.15
CA PRO A 92 16.55 -3.84 2.42
C PRO A 92 15.22 -3.10 2.41
N ALA A 93 15.11 -1.98 1.69
CA ALA A 93 13.85 -1.24 1.58
C ALA A 93 12.83 -2.01 0.73
N ILE A 94 13.28 -2.68 -0.35
CA ILE A 94 12.42 -3.56 -1.14
C ILE A 94 11.90 -4.72 -0.29
N ILE A 95 12.76 -5.38 0.49
CA ILE A 95 12.34 -6.46 1.40
C ILE A 95 11.32 -5.95 2.42
N ALA A 96 11.58 -4.78 3.03
CA ALA A 96 10.64 -4.19 3.99
C ALA A 96 9.27 -3.93 3.37
N LEU A 97 9.21 -3.42 2.13
CA LEU A 97 7.96 -3.22 1.40
C LEU A 97 7.26 -4.55 1.07
N ILE A 98 7.99 -5.59 0.65
CA ILE A 98 7.42 -6.93 0.42
C ILE A 98 6.75 -7.45 1.69
N LEU A 99 7.46 -7.39 2.83
CA LEU A 99 6.93 -7.88 4.10
C LEU A 99 5.71 -7.06 4.54
N LEU A 100 5.76 -5.74 4.36
CA LEU A 100 4.65 -4.83 4.63
C LEU A 100 3.44 -5.10 3.73
N GLU A 101 3.65 -5.46 2.46
CA GLU A 101 2.58 -5.70 1.49
C GLU A 101 1.96 -7.10 1.62
N LEU A 102 2.74 -8.11 2.05
CA LEU A 102 2.30 -9.52 2.05
C LEU A 102 1.87 -10.08 3.40
N ILE A 103 2.35 -9.53 4.53
CA ILE A 103 2.07 -10.09 5.86
C ILE A 103 0.87 -9.41 6.53
N PRO A 104 0.85 -8.09 6.77
CA PRO A 104 -0.24 -7.45 7.46
C PRO A 104 -1.53 -7.42 6.63
N THR A 105 -1.46 -7.51 5.30
CA THR A 105 -2.66 -7.52 4.43
C THR A 105 -3.57 -8.75 4.67
N PRO A 106 -3.12 -10.02 4.65
CA PRO A 106 -3.94 -11.16 5.08
C PRO A 106 -4.43 -11.05 6.53
N ILE A 107 -3.58 -10.56 7.44
CA ILE A 107 -3.93 -10.42 8.86
C ILE A 107 -5.08 -9.41 9.03
N MET A 108 -4.99 -8.26 8.38
CA MET A 108 -6.03 -7.24 8.37
C MET A 108 -7.31 -7.74 7.70
N TRP A 109 -7.20 -8.49 6.61
CA TRP A 109 -8.36 -9.14 5.98
C TRP A 109 -9.08 -10.06 6.96
N PHE A 110 -8.32 -10.89 7.67
CA PHE A 110 -8.87 -11.77 8.71
C PHE A 110 -9.53 -10.96 9.83
N PHE A 111 -8.89 -9.89 10.31
CA PHE A 111 -9.47 -9.05 11.36
C PHE A 111 -10.75 -8.34 10.92
N GLN A 112 -10.81 -7.84 9.69
CA GLN A 112 -12.01 -7.20 9.16
C GLN A 112 -13.15 -8.22 9.00
N SER A 113 -12.84 -9.41 8.49
CA SER A 113 -13.84 -10.49 8.35
C SER A 113 -14.44 -10.90 9.70
N ARG A 114 -13.61 -10.99 10.75
CA ARG A 114 -14.06 -11.25 12.12
C ARG A 114 -14.89 -10.11 12.70
N LEU A 115 -14.50 -8.86 12.43
CA LEU A 115 -15.25 -7.68 12.88
C LEU A 115 -16.65 -7.68 12.29
N MET A 116 -16.77 -7.90 10.97
CA MET A 116 -18.03 -8.00 10.25
C MET A 116 -18.95 -9.07 10.83
N ASN A 117 -18.42 -10.26 11.10
CA ASN A 117 -19.19 -11.37 11.66
C ASN A 117 -19.62 -11.14 13.12
N SER A 118 -18.99 -10.18 13.82
CA SER A 118 -19.32 -9.86 15.20
C SER A 118 -20.31 -8.71 15.37
N GLY A 119 -20.68 -8.01 14.28
CA GLY A 119 -21.59 -6.85 14.32
C GLY A 119 -21.05 -5.60 15.03
N ARG A 120 -19.78 -5.60 15.46
CA ARG A 120 -19.15 -4.50 16.23
C ARG A 120 -18.47 -3.48 15.33
N PHE A 121 -19.27 -2.67 14.62
CA PHE A 121 -18.77 -1.57 13.79
C PHE A 121 -18.67 -0.23 14.53
N GLU A 122 -19.08 -0.18 15.79
CA GLU A 122 -18.95 0.95 16.73
C GLU A 122 -17.86 0.69 17.76
#